data_AF-A0A7V1E6W7-F1
#
_entry.id   AF-A0A7V1E6W7-F1
#
_cell.length_a   1.000
_cell.length_b   1.000
_cell.length_c   1.000
_cell.angle_alpha   90.00
_cell.angle_beta   90.00
_cell.angle_gamma   90.00
#
_symmetry.space_group_name_H-M   'P 1'
#
loop_
_entity.id
_entity.type
_entity.pdbx_description
1 polymer ?
#
loop_
_entity_poly.entity_id
_entity_poly.type
_entity_poly.pdbx_seq_one_letter_code
_entity_poly.pdbx_strand_id
1 'polypeptide(L)'
;MATLSSRNVTLLDLAKASDPGGKIAVVAEVLNEVNEILDDMVWKEGNLVTGNISTVRTGIPLPTWRKMGGGVIPTKGTTAQITDNTG
;
A
#
# COMPACT_ATOMS: atom_id res chain seq x y z
N MET A 1 21.35 -37.20 -17.60
CA MET A 1 20.85 -35.93 -18.18
C MET A 1 20.43 -35.03 -17.04
N ALA A 2 21.05 -33.86 -16.90
CA ALA A 2 20.63 -32.87 -15.92
C ALA A 2 19.40 -32.14 -16.46
N THR A 3 18.25 -32.36 -15.85
CA THR A 3 17.04 -31.59 -16.16
C THR A 3 17.22 -30.19 -15.58
N LEU A 4 17.30 -29.18 -16.45
CA LEU A 4 17.18 -27.78 -16.05
C LEU A 4 15.85 -27.62 -15.27
N SER A 5 15.94 -27.11 -14.04
CA SER A 5 14.75 -26.82 -13.23
C SER A 5 13.93 -25.73 -13.91
N SER A 6 12.86 -26.10 -14.63
CA SER A 6 11.91 -25.13 -15.17
C SER A 6 11.11 -24.53 -14.01
N ARG A 7 11.27 -23.22 -13.79
CA ARG A 7 10.47 -22.47 -12.79
C ARG A 7 9.16 -21.94 -13.37
N ASN A 8 9.05 -21.91 -14.70
CA ASN A 8 7.87 -21.44 -15.39
C ASN A 8 7.00 -22.65 -15.75
N VAL A 9 5.68 -22.46 -15.66
CA VAL A 9 4.70 -23.47 -16.07
C VAL A 9 4.94 -23.82 -17.53
N THR A 10 5.13 -25.11 -17.80
CA THR A 10 5.29 -25.62 -19.15
C THR A 10 3.98 -26.19 -19.68
N LEU A 11 3.90 -26.38 -21.00
CA LEU A 11 2.75 -27.08 -21.61
C LEU A 11 2.59 -28.52 -21.09
N LEU A 12 3.68 -29.13 -20.59
CA LEU A 12 3.64 -30.45 -19.95
C LEU A 12 2.96 -30.39 -18.57
N ASP A 13 3.18 -29.31 -17.81
CA ASP A 13 2.53 -29.10 -16.52
C ASP A 13 1.03 -28.83 -16.70
N LEU A 14 0.66 -28.08 -17.76
CA LEU A 14 -0.73 -27.87 -18.16
C LEU A 14 -1.41 -29.19 -18.55
N ALA A 15 -0.73 -30.05 -19.32
CA ALA A 15 -1.26 -31.34 -19.74
C ALA A 15 -1.47 -32.29 -18.54
N LYS A 16 -0.60 -32.25 -17.53
CA LYS A 16 -0.76 -33.02 -16.28
C LYS A 16 -1.87 -32.50 -15.38
N ALA A 17 -2.13 -31.19 -15.41
CA ALA A 17 -3.22 -30.55 -14.66
C ALA A 17 -4.58 -30.66 -15.37
N SER A 18 -4.63 -31.21 -16.60
CA SER A 18 -5.87 -31.39 -17.37
C SER A 18 -6.44 -32.80 -17.15
N ASP A 19 -7.73 -32.87 -16.86
CA ASP A 19 -8.53 -34.11 -16.76
C ASP A 19 -8.69 -34.75 -18.16
N PRO A 20 -8.80 -36.09 -18.28
CA PRO A 20 -9.13 -36.80 -19.52
C PRO A 20 -10.29 -36.25 -20.37
N GLY A 21 -11.20 -35.44 -19.81
CA GLY A 21 -12.24 -34.72 -20.55
C GLY A 21 -11.78 -33.41 -21.23
N GLY A 22 -10.49 -33.06 -21.18
CA GLY A 22 -9.94 -31.83 -21.75
C GLY A 22 -10.24 -30.56 -20.93
N LYS A 23 -10.73 -30.73 -19.69
CA LYS A 23 -10.96 -29.65 -18.73
C LYS A 23 -9.83 -29.65 -17.69
N ILE A 24 -9.52 -28.50 -17.08
CA ILE A 24 -8.58 -28.46 -15.96
C ILE A 24 -9.18 -29.29 -14.81
N ALA A 25 -8.39 -30.20 -14.24
CA ALA A 25 -8.81 -31.05 -13.15
C ALA A 25 -9.15 -30.20 -11.91
N VAL A 26 -10.11 -30.66 -11.08
CA VAL A 26 -10.41 -30.02 -9.81
C VAL A 26 -9.23 -30.27 -8.86
N VAL A 27 -8.35 -29.28 -8.73
CA VAL A 27 -7.19 -29.33 -7.83
C VAL A 27 -7.64 -28.85 -6.46
N ALA A 28 -7.41 -29.66 -5.42
CA ALA A 28 -7.54 -29.20 -4.03
C ALA A 28 -6.36 -28.26 -3.73
N GLU A 29 -6.60 -26.95 -3.74
CA GLU A 29 -5.57 -25.93 -3.48
C GLU A 29 -5.26 -25.83 -1.98
N VAL A 30 -4.28 -26.60 -1.53
CA VAL A 30 -3.77 -26.58 -0.14
C VAL A 30 -2.77 -25.44 0.10
N LEU A 31 -2.22 -24.86 -0.97
CA LEU A 31 -1.25 -23.74 -0.92
C LEU A 31 -1.92 -22.37 -1.12
N ASN A 32 -3.25 -22.30 -1.16
CA ASN A 32 -3.94 -21.03 -1.30
C ASN A 32 -3.75 -20.22 0.00
N GLU A 33 -3.01 -19.13 -0.08
CA GLU A 33 -2.84 -18.19 1.02
C GLU A 33 -3.97 -17.17 0.98
N VAL A 34 -4.87 -17.26 1.97
CA VAL A 34 -5.93 -16.27 2.16
C VAL A 34 -5.36 -15.13 3.00
N ASN A 35 -5.27 -13.93 2.41
CA ASN A 35 -4.87 -12.73 3.13
C ASN A 35 -6.09 -11.85 3.41
N GLU A 36 -6.70 -12.07 4.57
CA GLU A 36 -7.90 -11.35 5.02
C GLU A 36 -7.67 -9.83 5.16
N ILE A 37 -6.41 -9.37 5.27
CA ILE A 37 -6.08 -7.94 5.38
C ILE A 37 -6.42 -7.22 4.06
N LEU A 38 -6.29 -7.90 2.91
CA LEU A 38 -6.62 -7.32 1.61
C LEU A 38 -8.12 -7.10 1.44
N ASP A 39 -8.94 -7.91 2.10
CA ASP A 39 -10.39 -7.82 2.06
C ASP A 39 -10.93 -6.73 3.02
N ASP A 40 -10.27 -6.51 4.16
CA ASP A 40 -10.68 -5.52 5.16
C ASP A 40 -10.08 -4.12 4.92
N MET A 41 -9.02 -3.99 4.12
CA MET A 41 -8.39 -2.69 3.93
C MET A 41 -9.24 -1.73 3.10
N VAL A 42 -9.27 -0.47 3.54
CA VAL A 42 -9.95 0.61 2.81
C VAL A 42 -9.04 1.13 1.71
N TRP A 43 -9.46 0.90 0.46
CA TRP A 43 -8.82 1.47 -0.71
C TRP A 43 -9.20 2.93 -0.89
N LYS A 44 -8.20 3.77 -1.16
CA LYS A 44 -8.39 5.19 -1.46
C LYS A 44 -7.48 5.60 -2.60
N GLU A 45 -8.04 6.33 -3.57
CA GLU A 45 -7.27 6.87 -4.69
C GLU A 45 -6.25 7.92 -4.20
N GLY A 46 -5.01 7.78 -4.68
CA GLY A 46 -3.95 8.76 -4.44
C GLY A 46 -4.21 10.07 -5.18
N ASN A 47 -3.71 11.18 -4.63
CA ASN A 47 -3.84 12.51 -5.25
C ASN A 47 -2.62 12.93 -6.09
N LEU A 48 -1.62 12.05 -6.24
CA LEU A 48 -0.49 12.22 -7.14
C LEU A 48 -0.45 11.09 -8.17
N VAL A 49 0.26 11.34 -9.27
CA VAL A 49 0.60 10.33 -10.29
C VAL A 49 1.38 9.14 -9.69
N THR A 50 2.16 9.38 -8.63
CA THR A 50 3.06 8.38 -8.02
C THR A 50 2.71 8.04 -6.56
N GLY A 51 1.56 8.49 -6.05
CA GLY A 51 1.18 8.24 -4.66
C GLY A 51 0.19 9.23 -4.06
N ASN A 52 0.37 9.57 -2.78
CA ASN A 52 -0.51 10.46 -2.03
C ASN A 52 0.26 11.48 -1.18
N ILE A 53 -0.10 12.77 -1.28
CA ILE A 53 0.37 13.83 -0.40
C ILE A 53 -0.67 14.11 0.66
N SER A 54 -0.24 14.10 1.92
CA SER A 54 -0.97 14.63 3.07
C SER A 54 -0.27 15.85 3.66
N THR A 55 -1.05 16.82 4.16
CA THR A 55 -0.50 17.98 4.88
C THR A 55 -0.81 17.84 6.36
N VAL A 56 0.23 17.85 7.19
CA VAL A 56 0.11 17.73 8.64
C VAL A 56 0.60 19.01 9.32
N ARG A 57 -0.05 19.38 10.43
CA ARG A 57 0.40 20.49 11.27
C ARG A 57 1.55 20.01 12.14
N THR A 58 2.69 20.71 12.08
CA THR A 58 3.89 20.38 12.85
C THR A 58 4.07 21.26 14.08
N GLY A 59 3.39 22.41 14.14
CA GLY A 59 3.53 23.36 15.24
C GLY A 59 2.30 24.22 15.46
N ILE A 60 2.02 24.49 16.73
CA ILE A 60 0.98 25.42 17.19
C ILE A 60 1.69 26.71 17.62
N PRO A 61 1.15 27.90 17.28
CA PRO A 61 1.73 29.16 17.74
C PRO A 61 1.82 29.20 19.27
N LEU A 62 2.98 29.59 19.80
CA LEU A 62 3.16 29.75 21.24
C LEU A 62 2.56 31.08 21.72
N PRO A 63 1.78 31.08 22.80
CA PRO A 63 1.29 32.32 23.41
C PRO A 63 2.41 33.04 24.15
N THR A 64 2.27 34.36 24.29
CA THR A 64 3.19 35.18 25.09
C THR A 64 2.42 35.97 26.16
N TRP A 65 3.00 36.10 27.35
CA TRP A 65 2.50 36.96 28.40
C TRP A 65 2.80 38.42 28.07
N ARG A 66 1.86 39.34 28.33
CA ARG A 66 2.03 40.77 28.06
C ARG A 66 1.55 41.65 29.22
N LYS A 67 2.19 42.81 29.36
CA LYS A 67 1.77 43.87 30.29
C LYS A 67 0.60 44.69 29.71
N MET A 68 -0.15 45.37 30.58
CA MET A 68 -1.24 46.27 30.19
C MET A 68 -0.69 47.43 29.35
N GLY A 69 -1.29 47.68 28.18
CA GLY A 69 -0.79 48.66 27.19
C GLY A 69 0.38 48.18 26.31
N GLY A 70 0.92 46.98 26.55
CA GLY A 70 1.99 46.39 25.74
C GLY A 70 1.47 45.55 24.56
N GLY A 71 2.20 45.61 23.43
CA GLY A 71 1.95 44.79 22.25
C GLY A 71 2.27 43.31 22.45
N VAL A 72 1.88 42.48 21.46
CA VAL A 72 2.12 41.02 21.43
C VAL A 72 2.97 40.70 20.21
N ILE A 73 3.92 39.78 20.37
CA ILE A 73 4.69 39.27 19.23
C ILE A 73 3.77 38.35 18.40
N PRO A 74 3.58 38.58 17.10
CA PRO A 74 2.78 37.69 16.27
C PRO A 74 3.48 36.34 16.12
N THR A 75 2.74 35.26 16.36
CA THR A 75 3.20 33.88 16.14
C THR A 75 2.28 33.18 15.13
N LYS A 76 2.81 32.20 14.39
CA LYS A 76 2.06 31.42 13.39
C LYS A 76 2.34 29.93 13.55
N GLY A 77 1.37 29.11 13.16
CA GLY A 77 1.55 27.66 13.11
C GLY A 77 2.44 27.24 11.93
N THR A 78 2.97 26.02 12.02
CA THR A 78 3.76 25.43 10.95
C THR A 78 3.08 24.16 10.45
N THR A 79 3.21 23.90 9.15
CA THR A 79 2.71 22.70 8.48
C THR A 79 3.83 22.07 7.67
N ALA A 80 3.80 20.75 7.51
CA ALA A 80 4.67 20.00 6.61
C ALA A 80 3.82 19.13 5.69
N GLN A 81 4.35 18.84 4.51
CA GLN A 81 3.76 17.89 3.57
C GLN A 81 4.52 16.57 3.66
N ILE A 82 3.77 15.47 3.67
CA ILE A 82 4.29 14.10 3.68
C ILE A 82 3.81 13.45 2.39
N THR A 83 4.73 12.83 1.67
CA THR A 83 4.45 12.11 0.43
C THR A 83 4.64 10.62 0.66
N ASP A 84 3.56 9.87 0.48
CA ASP A 84 3.57 8.41 0.45
C ASP A 84 3.64 7.96 -1.01
N ASN A 85 4.68 7.21 -1.39
CA ASN A 85 4.84 6.70 -2.75
C ASN A 85 4.16 5.33 -2.90
N THR A 86 3.53 5.09 -4.05
CA THR A 86 3.02 3.77 -4.44
C THR A 86 3.95 3.15 -5.49
N GLY A 87 4.40 1.91 -5.27
CA GLY A 87 5.30 1.16 -6.15
C GLY A 87 5.19 -0.34 -5.94
#